data_AF-A0A7S1T1A8-F1
#
_entry.id   AF-A0A7S1T1A8-F1
#
_cell.length_a   1.000
_cell.length_b   1.000
_cell.length_c   1.000
_cell.angle_alpha   90.00
_cell.angle_beta   90.00
_cell.angle_gamma   90.00
#
_symmetry.space_group_name_H-M   'P 1'
#
loop_
_entity.id
_entity.type
_entity.pdbx_description
1 polymer ?
#
loop_
_entity_poly.entity_id
_entity_poly.type
_entity_poly.pdbx_seq_one_letter_code
_entity_poly.pdbx_strand_id
1 'polypeptide(L)'
;GEAGSSLAGTAVRGGSVFYGNDTVYIMLRLYYFLYDRLRVARKCAAENKPCQRGKGDIAQAPSGAEETHERFMQMVMDVIDGTLEPGQYEDDCRALMGTNSYVLYTLDKLIYKLIKQLQSLLADDLGCKLISLWHYEARRTRMLPAAKEALHYINSHVLMHDDLCFRFVMEPREHRVRVNLLEPNKIEVAAGLVEANFSSYMYTYIASLAGEDESGVFLRRTLPKELRNVAVMAGDE
;
A
#
# COMPACT_ATOMS: atom_id res chain seq x y z
N GLY A 1 -37.43 -17.25 -7.22
CA GLY A 1 -35.97 -17.41 -7.24
C GLY A 1 -35.40 -16.24 -7.99
N GLU A 2 -35.04 -15.20 -7.26
CA GLU A 2 -34.40 -14.00 -7.80
C GLU A 2 -33.23 -13.68 -6.87
N ALA A 3 -32.02 -13.89 -7.36
CA ALA A 3 -30.77 -13.50 -6.70
C ALA A 3 -29.99 -12.65 -7.71
N GLY A 4 -30.49 -11.44 -7.92
CA GLY A 4 -29.85 -10.39 -8.72
C GLY A 4 -29.90 -9.09 -7.93
N SER A 5 -29.07 -8.98 -6.90
CA SER A 5 -28.92 -7.76 -6.09
C SER A 5 -27.79 -7.96 -5.08
N SER A 6 -26.96 -6.93 -4.91
CA SER A 6 -26.01 -6.71 -3.79
C SER A 6 -24.51 -6.74 -4.14
N LEU A 7 -24.09 -5.98 -5.15
CA LEU A 7 -22.80 -5.27 -5.15
C LEU A 7 -22.94 -3.78 -4.76
N ALA A 8 -24.10 -3.40 -4.22
CA ALA A 8 -24.20 -2.28 -3.29
C ALA A 8 -23.55 -2.65 -1.94
N GLY A 9 -22.33 -3.20 -1.98
CA GLY A 9 -21.53 -3.52 -0.81
C GLY A 9 -20.98 -2.22 -0.25
N THR A 10 -21.81 -1.55 0.55
CA THR A 10 -21.45 -0.49 1.51
C THR A 10 -20.26 0.36 1.05
N ALA A 11 -20.52 1.41 0.28
CA ALA A 11 -19.56 2.51 0.13
C ALA A 11 -19.22 3.00 1.54
N VAL A 12 -18.13 2.50 2.11
CA VAL A 12 -17.64 2.90 3.43
C VAL A 12 -17.26 4.36 3.27
N ARG A 13 -18.09 5.25 3.84
CA ARG A 13 -17.83 6.70 3.84
C ARG A 13 -16.44 6.94 4.45
N GLY A 14 -15.46 7.23 3.61
CA GLY A 14 -14.09 7.58 4.00
C GLY A 14 -13.03 6.50 3.83
N GLY A 15 -13.36 5.30 3.33
CA GLY A 15 -12.35 4.27 3.05
C GLY A 15 -11.53 4.56 1.79
N SER A 16 -10.21 4.38 1.85
CA SER A 16 -9.36 4.41 0.66
C SER A 16 -9.35 3.02 0.03
N VAL A 17 -9.51 2.96 -1.30
CA VAL A 17 -9.50 1.72 -2.07
C VAL A 17 -8.25 1.68 -2.93
N PHE A 18 -7.59 0.53 -2.97
CA PHE A 18 -6.42 0.26 -3.79
C PHE A 18 -6.65 -1.05 -4.56
N TYR A 19 -6.29 -1.06 -5.85
CA TYR A 19 -6.29 -2.27 -6.67
C TYR A 19 -4.85 -2.68 -6.97
N GLY A 20 -4.49 -3.89 -6.58
CA GLY A 20 -3.12 -4.41 -6.71
C GLY A 20 -3.08 -5.82 -7.30
N ASN A 21 -1.89 -6.22 -7.74
CA ASN A 21 -1.59 -7.57 -8.21
C ASN A 21 -1.22 -8.51 -7.05
N ASP A 22 -0.89 -9.74 -7.39
CA ASP A 22 -0.40 -10.78 -6.48
C ASP A 22 0.88 -10.35 -5.73
N THR A 23 1.82 -9.67 -6.38
CA THR A 23 3.05 -9.17 -5.75
C THR A 23 2.75 -8.27 -4.55
N VAL A 24 1.81 -7.33 -4.72
CA VAL A 24 1.39 -6.43 -3.63
C VAL A 24 0.62 -7.20 -2.55
N TYR A 25 -0.24 -8.14 -2.95
CA TYR A 25 -0.96 -9.01 -2.01
C TYR A 25 -0.01 -9.79 -1.10
N ILE A 26 0.98 -10.47 -1.69
CA ILE A 26 1.96 -11.28 -0.94
C ILE A 26 2.77 -10.38 0.00
N MET A 27 3.18 -9.19 -0.44
CA MET A 27 3.87 -8.23 0.44
C MET A 27 3.02 -7.91 1.66
N LEU A 28 1.78 -7.43 1.44
CA LEU A 28 0.88 -7.06 2.54
C LEU A 28 0.58 -8.24 3.47
N ARG A 29 0.50 -9.46 2.92
CA ARG A 29 0.29 -10.67 3.70
C ARG A 29 1.48 -10.99 4.60
N LEU A 30 2.70 -10.87 4.08
CA LEU A 30 3.93 -11.04 4.88
C LEU A 30 4.05 -9.96 5.96
N TYR A 31 3.75 -8.70 5.62
CA TYR A 31 3.73 -7.61 6.58
C TYR A 31 2.72 -7.85 7.72
N TYR A 32 1.53 -8.35 7.40
CA TYR A 32 0.54 -8.76 8.40
C TYR A 32 1.08 -9.85 9.35
N PHE A 33 1.71 -10.90 8.81
CA PHE A 33 2.29 -11.95 9.64
C PHE A 33 3.40 -11.42 10.55
N LEU A 34 4.21 -10.48 10.05
CA LEU A 34 5.25 -9.84 10.87
C LEU A 34 4.60 -9.07 12.03
N TYR A 35 3.60 -8.24 11.74
CA TYR A 35 2.88 -7.48 12.74
C TYR A 35 2.21 -8.39 13.79
N ASP A 36 1.57 -9.48 13.36
CA ASP A 36 0.90 -10.40 14.28
C ASP A 36 1.90 -11.06 15.24
N ARG A 37 3.06 -11.48 14.75
CA ARG A 37 4.14 -12.03 15.60
C ARG A 37 4.71 -10.99 16.56
N LEU A 38 4.96 -9.76 16.10
CA LEU A 38 5.44 -8.68 16.98
C LEU A 38 4.40 -8.32 18.06
N ARG A 39 3.11 -8.41 17.73
CA ARG A 39 2.03 -8.24 18.70
C ARG A 39 2.02 -9.36 19.74
N VAL A 40 2.26 -10.61 19.33
CA VAL A 40 2.45 -11.73 20.26
C VAL A 40 3.65 -11.48 21.16
N ALA A 41 4.78 -11.03 20.61
CA ALA A 41 5.97 -10.69 21.40
C ALA A 41 5.67 -9.63 22.48
N ARG A 42 4.91 -8.57 22.14
CA ARG A 42 4.47 -7.58 23.15
C ARG A 42 3.59 -8.18 24.24
N LYS A 43 2.68 -9.09 23.90
CA LYS A 43 1.84 -9.77 24.89
C LYS A 43 2.69 -10.65 25.81
N CYS A 44 3.60 -11.42 25.25
CA CYS A 44 4.51 -12.26 26.04
C CYS A 44 5.39 -11.42 26.97
N ALA A 45 5.92 -10.28 26.50
CA ALA A 45 6.68 -9.36 27.34
C ALA A 45 5.85 -8.73 28.47
N ALA A 46 4.55 -8.49 28.26
CA ALA A 46 3.65 -7.96 29.28
C ALA A 46 3.20 -9.00 30.31
N GLU A 47 2.99 -10.25 29.88
CA GLU A 47 2.57 -11.36 30.74
C GLU A 47 3.73 -11.88 31.59
N ASN A 48 4.96 -11.79 31.09
CA ASN A 48 6.14 -12.20 31.82
C ASN A 48 6.48 -11.14 32.89
N LYS A 49 5.80 -11.21 34.04
CA LYS A 49 6.28 -10.52 35.25
C LYS A 49 7.65 -11.10 35.59
N PRO A 50 8.69 -10.27 35.81
CA PRO A 50 9.98 -10.78 36.24
C PRO A 50 9.78 -11.51 37.57
N CYS A 51 9.73 -12.83 37.49
CA CYS A 51 9.79 -13.67 38.67
C CYS A 51 11.23 -13.51 39.15
N GLN A 52 11.43 -12.79 40.26
CA GLN A 52 12.70 -12.73 40.97
C GLN A 52 13.10 -14.16 41.37
N ARG A 53 13.75 -14.88 40.47
CA ARG A 53 14.18 -16.24 40.70
C ARG A 53 15.63 -16.19 41.12
N GLY A 54 15.83 -15.95 42.42
CA GLY A 54 17.06 -16.23 43.15
C GLY A 54 18.18 -15.21 42.93
N LYS A 55 18.76 -14.75 44.04
CA LYS A 55 20.08 -14.11 44.07
C LYS A 55 21.09 -15.02 43.36
N GLY A 56 21.63 -14.56 42.24
CA GLY A 56 22.73 -15.20 41.52
C GLY A 56 23.14 -14.29 40.37
N ASP A 57 24.38 -13.83 40.41
CA ASP A 57 24.98 -12.86 39.49
C ASP A 57 24.83 -13.28 38.02
N ILE A 58 24.02 -12.56 37.25
CA ILE A 58 24.11 -12.35 35.78
C ILE A 58 23.27 -11.09 35.47
N ALA A 59 23.77 -10.28 34.53
CA ALA A 59 23.33 -8.95 34.09
C ALA A 59 21.83 -8.62 34.24
N GLN A 60 21.56 -7.39 34.71
CA GLN A 60 20.28 -6.66 34.76
C GLN A 60 19.11 -7.37 34.08
N ALA A 61 18.30 -8.07 34.87
CA ALA A 61 16.98 -8.51 34.42
C ALA A 61 16.13 -7.26 34.11
N PRO A 62 15.48 -7.18 32.93
CA PRO A 62 14.68 -6.03 32.54
C PRO A 62 13.59 -5.77 33.58
N SER A 63 13.54 -4.55 34.07
CA SER A 63 12.72 -4.08 35.17
C SER A 63 11.27 -3.73 34.77
N GLY A 64 10.91 -3.98 33.50
CA GLY A 64 9.55 -3.79 32.99
C GLY A 64 9.28 -4.50 31.65
N ALA A 65 7.99 -4.55 31.29
CA ALA A 65 7.52 -5.16 30.04
C ALA A 65 8.09 -4.46 28.78
N GLU A 66 8.32 -3.15 28.86
CA GLU A 66 8.87 -2.34 27.76
C GLU A 66 10.35 -2.67 27.54
N GLU A 67 11.16 -2.70 28.60
CA GLU A 67 12.57 -3.07 28.56
C GLU A 67 12.77 -4.52 28.07
N THR A 68 11.87 -5.42 28.46
CA THR A 68 11.84 -6.81 27.96
C THR A 68 11.60 -6.85 26.44
N HIS A 69 10.66 -6.04 25.95
CA HIS A 69 10.37 -5.96 24.53
C HIS A 69 11.52 -5.31 23.75
N GLU A 70 12.15 -4.27 24.28
CA GLU A 70 13.34 -3.65 23.68
C GLU A 70 14.51 -4.63 23.58
N ARG A 71 14.77 -5.41 24.63
CA ARG A 71 15.79 -6.46 24.62
C ARG A 71 15.50 -7.52 23.56
N PHE A 72 14.24 -7.94 23.44
CA PHE A 72 13.82 -8.85 22.37
C PHE A 72 14.08 -8.25 20.98
N MET A 73 13.77 -6.98 20.76
CA MET A 73 14.01 -6.31 19.48
C MET A 73 15.51 -6.27 19.13
N GLN A 74 16.40 -6.06 20.12
CA GLN A 74 17.85 -6.15 19.91
C GLN A 74 18.26 -7.55 19.45
N MET A 75 17.80 -8.60 20.14
CA MET A 75 18.12 -9.98 19.78
C MET A 75 17.63 -10.34 18.37
N VAL A 76 16.48 -9.81 17.95
CA VAL A 76 15.98 -10.00 16.57
C VAL A 76 16.95 -9.39 15.56
N MET A 77 17.47 -8.19 15.83
CA MET A 77 18.47 -7.57 14.96
C MET A 77 19.78 -8.37 14.95
N ASP A 78 20.24 -8.85 16.10
CA ASP A 78 21.46 -9.65 16.23
C ASP A 78 21.38 -10.95 15.39
N VAL A 79 20.23 -11.62 15.35
CA VAL A 79 20.03 -12.81 14.49
C VAL A 79 20.01 -12.45 13.01
N ILE A 80 19.40 -11.32 12.65
CA ILE A 80 19.33 -10.86 11.26
C ILE A 80 20.73 -10.48 10.75
N ASP A 81 21.54 -9.85 11.59
CA ASP A 81 22.92 -9.47 11.30
C ASP A 81 23.88 -10.67 11.33
N GLY A 82 23.43 -11.82 11.85
CA GLY A 82 24.19 -13.05 11.96
C GLY A 82 25.20 -13.06 13.12
N THR A 83 25.07 -12.13 14.08
CA THR A 83 25.88 -12.09 15.29
C THR A 83 25.40 -13.10 16.33
N LEU A 84 24.11 -13.46 16.29
CA LEU A 84 23.48 -14.46 17.16
C LEU A 84 23.05 -15.69 16.34
N GLU A 85 23.47 -16.88 16.78
CA GLU A 85 23.08 -18.14 16.13
C GLU A 85 21.59 -18.43 16.37
N PRO A 86 20.84 -18.97 15.37
CA PRO A 86 19.42 -19.28 15.54
C PRO A 86 19.10 -20.15 16.75
N GLY A 87 19.91 -21.16 17.06
CA GLY A 87 19.70 -22.02 18.24
C GLY A 87 19.79 -21.24 19.55
N GLN A 88 20.80 -20.37 19.67
CA GLN A 88 20.99 -19.52 20.85
C GLN A 88 19.85 -18.50 20.98
N TYR A 89 19.41 -17.91 19.88
CA TYR A 89 18.26 -17.00 19.85
C TYR A 89 16.97 -17.62 20.39
N GLU A 90 16.68 -18.87 20.02
CA GLU A 90 15.48 -19.57 20.49
C GLU A 90 15.50 -19.76 22.01
N ASP A 91 16.67 -20.12 22.55
CA ASP A 91 16.88 -20.33 23.98
C ASP A 91 16.80 -19.02 24.76
N ASP A 92 17.45 -17.96 24.27
CA ASP A 92 17.39 -16.63 24.86
C ASP A 92 15.96 -16.05 24.82
N CYS A 93 15.21 -16.26 23.73
CA CYS A 93 13.81 -15.87 23.62
C CYS A 93 12.94 -16.57 24.66
N ARG A 94 13.22 -17.86 24.91
CA ARG A 94 12.53 -18.66 25.93
C ARG A 94 12.87 -18.20 27.34
N ALA A 95 14.12 -17.82 27.59
CA ALA A 95 14.53 -17.24 28.87
C ALA A 95 13.88 -15.86 29.12
N LEU A 96 13.79 -15.03 28.09
CA LEU A 96 13.27 -13.66 28.19
C LEU A 96 11.74 -13.56 28.27
N MET A 97 11.02 -14.36 27.48
CA MET A 97 9.54 -14.27 27.33
C MET A 97 8.79 -15.55 27.73
N GLY A 98 9.50 -16.59 28.16
CA GLY A 98 8.91 -17.85 28.59
C GLY A 98 8.56 -18.80 27.43
N THR A 99 7.82 -19.85 27.76
CA THR A 99 7.50 -20.97 26.85
C THR A 99 6.62 -20.59 25.66
N ASN A 100 5.87 -19.50 25.74
CA ASN A 100 4.96 -19.05 24.67
C ASN A 100 5.69 -18.31 23.53
N SER A 101 7.01 -18.15 23.62
CA SER A 101 7.85 -17.45 22.64
C SER A 101 8.09 -18.22 21.33
N TYR A 102 7.67 -19.49 21.22
CA TYR A 102 7.96 -20.35 20.06
C TYR A 102 7.49 -19.80 18.71
N VAL A 103 6.47 -18.94 18.72
CA VAL A 103 5.96 -18.27 17.50
C VAL A 103 7.02 -17.33 16.89
N LEU A 104 7.99 -16.89 17.69
CA LEU A 104 9.00 -15.89 17.34
C LEU A 104 10.30 -16.51 16.81
N TYR A 105 10.50 -17.81 16.97
CA TYR A 105 11.74 -18.52 16.59
C TYR A 105 12.06 -18.46 15.09
N THR A 106 11.05 -18.16 14.26
CA THR A 106 11.22 -18.05 12.80
C THR A 106 10.99 -16.62 12.29
N LEU A 107 11.12 -15.61 13.16
CA LEU A 107 10.92 -14.22 12.80
C LEU A 107 11.96 -13.73 11.79
N ASP A 108 13.20 -14.18 11.93
CA ASP A 108 14.31 -14.01 10.98
C ASP A 108 13.91 -14.42 9.55
N LYS A 109 13.38 -15.63 9.37
CA LYS A 109 12.96 -16.17 8.08
C LYS A 109 11.80 -15.38 7.49
N LEU A 110 10.90 -14.90 8.35
CA LEU A 110 9.78 -14.06 7.92
C LEU A 110 10.26 -12.69 7.43
N ILE A 111 11.20 -12.07 8.15
CA ILE A 111 11.81 -10.80 7.76
C ILE A 111 12.59 -10.96 6.45
N TYR A 112 13.35 -12.04 6.30
CA TYR A 112 14.05 -12.35 5.05
C TYR A 112 13.08 -12.46 3.86
N LYS A 113 11.97 -13.21 4.03
CA LYS A 113 10.92 -13.31 3.01
C LYS A 113 10.29 -11.96 2.69
N LEU A 114 10.04 -11.12 3.70
CA LEU A 114 9.50 -9.78 3.51
C LEU A 114 10.45 -8.89 2.70
N ILE A 115 11.75 -8.92 3.00
CA ILE A 115 12.78 -8.16 2.26
C ILE A 115 12.83 -8.64 0.80
N LYS A 116 12.82 -9.96 0.57
CA LYS A 116 12.80 -10.53 -0.79
C LYS A 116 11.55 -10.13 -1.56
N GLN A 117 10.39 -10.13 -0.91
CA GLN A 117 9.15 -9.70 -1.53
C GLN A 117 9.17 -8.20 -1.84
N LEU A 118 9.75 -7.37 -0.95
CA LEU A 118 9.91 -5.94 -1.21
C LEU A 118 10.83 -5.69 -2.41
N GLN A 119 11.94 -6.41 -2.52
CA GLN A 119 12.82 -6.34 -3.70
C GLN A 119 12.08 -6.74 -4.98
N SER A 120 11.27 -7.81 -4.93
CA SER A 120 10.44 -8.23 -6.06
C SER A 120 9.41 -7.17 -6.43
N LEU A 121 8.77 -6.52 -5.45
CA LEU A 121 7.81 -5.45 -5.69
C LEU A 121 8.45 -4.21 -6.34
N LEU A 122 9.68 -3.87 -5.94
CA LEU A 122 10.43 -2.76 -6.53
C LEU A 122 10.90 -3.06 -7.96
N ALA A 123 11.15 -4.34 -8.28
CA ALA A 123 11.48 -4.78 -9.63
C ALA A 123 10.23 -4.96 -10.51
N ASP A 124 9.04 -5.00 -9.91
CA ASP A 124 7.77 -5.14 -10.60
C ASP A 124 7.25 -3.78 -11.09
N ASP A 125 7.48 -3.51 -12.38
CA ASP A 125 7.02 -2.30 -13.07
C ASP A 125 5.50 -2.12 -12.97
N LEU A 126 4.73 -3.21 -13.03
CA LEU A 126 3.26 -3.15 -12.95
C LEU A 126 2.83 -2.75 -11.54
N GLY A 127 3.38 -3.41 -10.51
CA GLY A 127 3.16 -3.04 -9.12
C GLY A 127 3.46 -1.56 -8.83
N CYS A 128 4.59 -1.05 -9.34
CA CYS A 128 4.97 0.36 -9.20
C CYS A 128 3.98 1.32 -9.90
N LYS A 129 3.50 0.96 -11.10
CA LYS A 129 2.48 1.74 -11.83
C LYS A 129 1.15 1.76 -11.09
N LEU A 130 0.72 0.63 -10.52
CA LEU A 130 -0.53 0.55 -9.74
C LEU A 130 -0.48 1.41 -8.48
N ILE A 131 0.65 1.40 -7.76
CA ILE A 131 0.87 2.28 -6.59
C ILE A 131 0.84 3.76 -7.01
N SER A 132 1.49 4.08 -8.14
CA SER A 132 1.49 5.45 -8.68
C SER A 132 0.09 5.92 -9.10
N LEU A 133 -0.69 5.04 -9.73
CA LEU A 133 -2.08 5.29 -10.10
C LEU A 133 -2.94 5.55 -8.85
N TRP A 134 -2.75 4.77 -7.79
CA TRP A 134 -3.45 4.99 -6.52
C TRP A 134 -3.13 6.35 -5.90
N HIS A 135 -1.86 6.76 -5.87
CA HIS A 135 -1.48 8.09 -5.40
C HIS A 135 -2.08 9.21 -6.26
N TYR A 136 -2.11 9.01 -7.58
CA TYR A 136 -2.71 9.94 -8.52
C TYR A 136 -4.21 10.11 -8.28
N GLU A 137 -4.95 8.99 -8.16
CA GLU A 137 -6.38 9.01 -7.87
C GLU A 137 -6.65 9.59 -6.48
N ALA A 138 -5.86 9.24 -5.46
CA ALA A 138 -5.99 9.78 -4.11
C ALA A 138 -5.99 11.32 -4.10
N ARG A 139 -5.16 11.96 -4.93
CA ARG A 139 -5.05 13.42 -5.06
C ARG A 139 -6.20 14.08 -5.83
N ARG A 140 -7.00 13.33 -6.61
CA ARG A 140 -8.20 13.88 -7.25
C ARG A 140 -9.28 14.16 -6.19
N THR A 141 -9.61 15.44 -6.03
CA THR A 141 -10.64 15.95 -5.10
C THR A 141 -11.93 16.35 -5.79
N ARG A 142 -11.94 16.47 -7.13
CA ARG A 142 -13.08 17.03 -7.90
C ARG A 142 -14.11 15.98 -8.39
N MET A 143 -14.05 14.75 -7.90
CA MET A 143 -14.97 13.66 -8.32
C MET A 143 -15.77 13.10 -7.16
N LEU A 144 -17.00 12.65 -7.45
CA LEU A 144 -17.81 11.85 -6.53
C LEU A 144 -17.07 10.57 -6.13
N PRO A 145 -17.14 10.11 -4.87
CA PRO A 145 -16.41 8.93 -4.40
C PRO A 145 -16.68 7.67 -5.25
N ALA A 146 -17.93 7.43 -5.65
CA ALA A 146 -18.29 6.29 -6.49
C ALA A 146 -17.66 6.37 -7.90
N ALA A 147 -17.63 7.56 -8.50
CA ALA A 147 -17.02 7.78 -9.81
C ALA A 147 -15.48 7.63 -9.76
N LYS A 148 -14.88 8.11 -8.68
CA LYS A 148 -13.44 7.96 -8.41
C LYS A 148 -13.03 6.50 -8.26
N GLU A 149 -13.80 5.71 -7.51
CA GLU A 149 -13.52 4.28 -7.33
C GLU A 149 -13.71 3.49 -8.64
N ALA A 150 -14.79 3.75 -9.38
CA ALA A 150 -15.04 3.11 -10.66
C ALA A 150 -13.93 3.40 -11.68
N LEU A 151 -13.49 4.66 -11.77
CA LEU A 151 -12.40 5.04 -12.65
C LEU A 151 -11.07 4.42 -12.23
N HIS A 152 -10.79 4.36 -10.92
CA HIS A 152 -9.60 3.68 -10.41
C HIS A 152 -9.62 2.19 -10.80
N TYR A 153 -10.76 1.52 -10.65
CA TYR A 153 -10.94 0.12 -11.07
C TYR A 153 -10.69 -0.07 -12.57
N ILE A 154 -11.26 0.77 -13.43
CA ILE A 154 -11.06 0.71 -14.89
C ILE A 154 -9.58 0.89 -15.24
N ASN A 155 -8.96 1.94 -14.70
CA ASN A 155 -7.56 2.25 -15.00
C ASN A 155 -6.62 1.14 -14.52
N SER A 156 -6.91 0.56 -13.35
CA SER A 156 -6.17 -0.58 -12.81
C SER A 156 -6.37 -1.84 -13.66
N HIS A 157 -7.59 -2.13 -14.10
CA HIS A 157 -7.89 -3.28 -14.98
C HIS A 157 -7.17 -3.17 -16.33
N VAL A 158 -7.18 -1.99 -16.95
CA VAL A 158 -6.44 -1.73 -18.20
C VAL A 158 -4.94 -1.96 -18.04
N LEU A 159 -4.36 -1.67 -16.88
CA LEU A 159 -2.95 -1.90 -16.61
C LEU A 159 -2.63 -3.38 -16.33
N MET A 160 -3.53 -4.10 -15.65
CA MET A 160 -3.32 -5.50 -15.25
C MET A 160 -3.67 -6.50 -16.36
N HIS A 161 -4.43 -6.10 -17.38
CA HIS A 161 -4.90 -6.99 -18.44
C HIS A 161 -5.62 -8.23 -17.86
N ASP A 162 -5.00 -9.41 -17.95
CA ASP A 162 -5.55 -10.70 -17.51
C ASP A 162 -4.99 -11.19 -16.16
N ASP A 163 -4.19 -10.36 -15.46
CA ASP A 163 -3.63 -10.72 -14.15
C ASP A 163 -4.67 -10.70 -13.02
N LEU A 164 -4.34 -11.41 -11.93
CA LEU A 164 -5.18 -11.45 -10.72
C LEU A 164 -5.30 -10.05 -10.10
N CYS A 165 -6.53 -9.57 -9.95
CA CYS A 165 -6.82 -8.27 -9.36
C CYS A 165 -7.33 -8.41 -7.91
N PHE A 166 -6.59 -7.83 -6.97
CA PHE A 166 -6.98 -7.74 -5.57
C PHE A 166 -7.48 -6.33 -5.23
N ARG A 167 -8.69 -6.25 -4.67
CA ARG A 167 -9.25 -5.01 -4.11
C ARG A 167 -8.95 -4.92 -2.62
N PHE A 168 -8.18 -3.91 -2.24
CA PHE A 168 -7.82 -3.59 -0.88
C PHE A 168 -8.65 -2.40 -0.40
N VAL A 169 -9.44 -2.60 0.65
CA VAL A 169 -10.23 -1.54 1.28
C VAL A 169 -9.65 -1.25 2.65
N MET A 170 -9.18 -0.02 2.84
CA MET A 170 -8.76 0.46 4.14
C MET A 170 -9.94 1.12 4.85
N GLU A 171 -10.32 0.58 6.01
CA GLU A 171 -11.33 1.14 6.88
C GLU A 171 -10.65 2.05 7.93
N PRO A 172 -10.77 3.39 7.84
CA PRO A 172 -9.99 4.30 8.68
C PRO A 172 -10.37 4.22 10.15
N ARG A 173 -11.61 3.84 10.45
CA ARG A 173 -12.15 3.80 11.81
C ARG A 173 -11.71 2.58 12.59
N GLU A 174 -11.50 1.45 11.91
CA GLU A 174 -11.16 0.19 12.54
C GLU A 174 -9.69 -0.20 12.37
N HIS A 175 -8.90 0.60 11.62
CA HIS A 175 -7.54 0.26 11.20
C HIS A 175 -7.46 -1.13 10.57
N ARG A 176 -8.50 -1.52 9.83
CA ARG A 176 -8.61 -2.83 9.17
C ARG A 176 -8.48 -2.68 7.67
N VAL A 177 -7.76 -3.61 7.06
CA VAL A 177 -7.68 -3.76 5.62
C VAL A 177 -8.46 -5.01 5.24
N ARG A 178 -9.47 -4.85 4.37
CA ARG A 178 -10.21 -5.97 3.77
C ARG A 178 -9.66 -6.21 2.38
N VAL A 179 -9.46 -7.48 2.03
CA VAL A 179 -8.92 -7.88 0.73
C VAL A 179 -9.93 -8.78 0.04
N ASN A 180 -10.29 -8.45 -1.18
CA ASN A 180 -11.20 -9.21 -2.02
C ASN A 180 -10.51 -9.53 -3.34
N LEU A 181 -10.51 -10.80 -3.74
CA LEU A 181 -10.09 -11.20 -5.09
C LEU A 181 -11.24 -10.89 -6.06
N LEU A 182 -10.93 -10.19 -7.14
CA LEU A 182 -11.87 -9.87 -8.21
C LEU A 182 -11.68 -10.84 -9.38
N GLU A 183 -12.78 -11.14 -10.07
CA GLU A 183 -12.74 -11.96 -11.27
C GLU A 183 -12.19 -11.13 -12.45
N PRO A 184 -11.22 -11.64 -13.22
CA PRO A 184 -10.55 -10.88 -14.28
C PRO A 184 -11.49 -10.48 -15.44
N ASN A 185 -12.59 -11.23 -15.66
CA ASN A 185 -13.44 -11.09 -16.84
C ASN A 185 -14.75 -10.31 -16.60
N LYS A 186 -14.93 -9.69 -15.43
CA LYS A 186 -16.17 -9.02 -15.06
C LYS A 186 -15.95 -7.52 -14.82
N ILE A 187 -15.72 -6.77 -15.91
CA ILE A 187 -15.77 -5.30 -15.86
C ILE A 187 -17.25 -4.88 -15.81
N GLU A 188 -17.88 -4.99 -14.65
CA GLU A 188 -19.23 -4.43 -14.41
C GLU A 188 -19.11 -2.93 -14.09
N VAL A 189 -18.77 -2.12 -15.09
CA VAL A 189 -18.82 -0.67 -14.97
C VAL A 189 -20.16 -0.21 -15.52
N ALA A 190 -20.96 0.47 -14.69
CA ALA A 190 -22.16 1.15 -15.16
C ALA A 190 -21.76 2.17 -16.25
N ALA A 191 -22.12 1.88 -17.51
CA ALA A 191 -21.66 2.60 -18.70
C ALA A 191 -21.82 4.14 -18.61
N GLY A 192 -22.80 4.64 -17.85
CA GLY A 192 -23.08 6.07 -17.70
C GLY A 192 -22.17 6.86 -16.74
N LEU A 193 -21.31 6.21 -15.93
CA LEU A 193 -20.54 6.92 -14.89
C LEU A 193 -19.32 7.67 -15.45
N VAL A 194 -18.69 7.11 -16.48
CA VAL A 194 -17.61 7.76 -17.24
C VAL A 194 -18.21 8.82 -18.18
N GLU A 195 -19.38 8.52 -18.73
CA GLU A 195 -20.09 9.33 -19.71
C GLU A 195 -20.53 10.71 -19.16
N ALA A 196 -20.98 10.80 -17.91
CA ALA A 196 -21.41 12.07 -17.31
C ALA A 196 -20.25 13.07 -17.12
N ASN A 197 -19.07 12.59 -16.70
CA ASN A 197 -17.89 13.44 -16.54
C ASN A 197 -17.20 13.73 -17.88
N PHE A 198 -17.18 12.75 -18.79
CA PHE A 198 -16.64 12.91 -20.14
C PHE A 198 -17.50 13.87 -20.97
N SER A 199 -18.83 13.76 -20.91
CA SER A 199 -19.74 14.70 -21.59
C SER A 199 -19.57 16.10 -21.05
N SER A 200 -19.50 16.33 -19.74
CA SER A 200 -19.23 17.67 -19.17
C SER A 200 -17.88 18.24 -19.63
N TYR A 201 -16.81 17.43 -19.67
CA TYR A 201 -15.52 17.82 -20.24
C TYR A 201 -15.63 18.14 -21.74
N MET A 202 -16.26 17.27 -22.53
CA MET A 202 -16.48 17.45 -23.97
C MET A 202 -17.31 18.69 -24.27
N TYR A 203 -18.39 18.93 -23.52
CA TYR A 203 -19.21 20.13 -23.66
C TYR A 203 -18.41 21.37 -23.30
N THR A 204 -17.59 21.35 -22.24
CA THR A 204 -16.71 22.47 -21.89
C THR A 204 -15.67 22.71 -22.98
N TYR A 205 -15.09 21.63 -23.54
CA TYR A 205 -14.13 21.69 -24.63
C TYR A 205 -14.74 22.22 -25.92
N ILE A 206 -15.89 21.69 -26.34
CA ILE A 206 -16.62 22.14 -27.54
C ILE A 206 -17.14 23.56 -27.34
N ALA A 207 -17.65 23.91 -26.16
CA ALA A 207 -18.05 25.29 -25.84
C ALA A 207 -16.86 26.25 -25.86
N SER A 208 -15.67 25.80 -25.42
CA SER A 208 -14.43 26.59 -25.54
C SER A 208 -13.98 26.77 -27.01
N LEU A 209 -14.40 25.88 -27.91
CA LEU A 209 -14.17 25.99 -29.36
C LEU A 209 -15.24 26.81 -30.07
N ALA A 210 -16.46 26.88 -29.52
CA ALA A 210 -17.62 27.56 -30.10
C ALA A 210 -17.86 28.97 -29.55
N GLY A 211 -17.07 29.40 -28.55
CA GLY A 211 -17.03 30.78 -28.11
C GLY A 211 -16.28 31.65 -29.11
N GLU A 212 -17.02 32.45 -29.87
CA GLU A 212 -16.51 33.68 -30.45
C GLU A 212 -16.06 34.60 -29.31
N ASP A 213 -14.79 34.57 -28.97
CA ASP A 213 -14.14 35.68 -28.29
C ASP A 213 -12.71 35.83 -28.82
N GLU A 214 -12.46 37.02 -29.35
CA GLU A 214 -11.15 37.47 -29.79
C GLU A 214 -10.18 37.50 -28.62
N SER A 215 -9.38 36.46 -28.43
CA SER A 215 -8.02 36.59 -27.90
C SER A 215 -7.24 35.29 -27.95
N GLY A 216 -6.25 35.25 -28.83
CA GLY A 216 -4.99 34.54 -28.64
C GLY A 216 -5.08 33.04 -28.41
N VAL A 217 -4.85 32.28 -29.48
CA VAL A 217 -4.40 30.87 -29.50
C VAL A 217 -3.78 30.43 -28.16
N PHE A 218 -4.54 29.65 -27.37
CA PHE A 218 -4.15 29.21 -26.01
C PHE A 218 -2.94 28.25 -26.01
N LEU A 219 -2.57 27.67 -27.16
CA LEU A 219 -1.39 26.83 -27.32
C LEU A 219 -0.25 27.62 -27.96
N ARG A 220 0.60 28.24 -27.13
CA ARG A 220 1.90 28.72 -27.57
C ARG A 220 2.88 27.56 -27.66
N ARG A 221 3.47 27.33 -28.83
CA ARG A 221 4.65 26.45 -28.98
C ARG A 221 5.75 26.94 -28.03
N THR A 222 6.14 26.13 -27.05
CA THR A 222 7.34 26.38 -26.25
C THR A 222 8.57 25.95 -27.06
N LEU A 223 9.13 26.86 -27.84
CA LEU A 223 10.50 26.67 -28.35
C LEU A 223 11.51 26.93 -27.22
N PRO A 224 12.54 26.08 -27.06
CA PRO A 224 13.66 26.35 -26.16
C PRO A 224 14.32 27.69 -26.51
N LYS A 225 14.76 28.44 -25.48
CA LYS A 225 15.20 29.85 -25.58
C LYS A 225 16.28 30.10 -26.64
N GLU A 226 17.10 29.10 -26.96
CA GLU A 226 18.23 29.23 -27.89
C GLU A 226 17.81 29.42 -29.36
N LEU A 227 16.64 28.93 -29.76
CA LEU A 227 16.12 29.09 -31.12
C LEU A 227 15.28 30.36 -31.33
N ARG A 228 15.06 31.15 -30.25
CA ARG A 228 14.24 32.35 -30.31
C ARG A 228 14.96 33.55 -30.92
N ASN A 229 16.29 33.62 -30.77
CA ASN A 229 17.08 34.76 -31.25
C ASN A 229 17.39 34.69 -32.76
N VAL A 230 17.25 33.51 -33.37
CA VAL A 230 17.48 33.33 -34.81
C VAL A 230 16.25 33.74 -35.62
N ALA A 231 15.05 33.57 -35.08
CA ALA A 231 13.81 33.89 -35.77
C ALA A 231 13.47 35.38 -35.82
N VAL A 232 14.02 36.20 -34.91
CA VAL A 232 13.74 37.65 -34.88
C VAL A 232 14.56 38.41 -35.94
N MET A 233 15.69 37.87 -36.37
CA MET A 233 16.56 38.51 -37.37
C MET A 233 16.15 38.23 -38.83
N ALA A 234 15.11 37.43 -39.07
CA ALA A 234 14.66 37.04 -40.41
C ALA A 234 13.31 37.68 -40.81
N GLY A 235 12.78 38.60 -39.99
CA GLY A 235 11.44 39.17 -40.16
C GLY A 235 11.36 40.66 -40.49
N ASP A 236 12.49 41.35 -40.58
CA ASP A 236 12.57 42.78 -40.97
C ASP A 236 13.24 42.92 -42.35
N GLU A 237 12.56 42.42 -43.40
CA GLU A 237 12.67 42.89 -44.80
C GLU A 237 11.28 42.96 -45.44
#